data_AF-A0A4U9HKW8-F1
#
_entry.id   AF-A0A4U9HKW8-F1
#
_cell.length_a   1.000
_cell.length_b   1.000
_cell.length_c   1.000
_cell.angle_alpha   90.00
_cell.angle_beta   90.00
_cell.angle_gamma   90.00
#
_symmetry.space_group_name_H-M   'P 1'
#
loop_
_entity.id
_entity.type
_entity.pdbx_description
1 polymer ?
#
loop_
_entity_poly.entity_id
_entity_poly.type
_entity_poly.pdbx_seq_one_letter_code
_entity_poly.pdbx_strand_id
1 'polypeptide(L)'
;MLLKRKFSDRLRSEIGRLDVKDIVTDSRGRLTLEVRDALNSGSAGTEDEVTTPAADDAIAKAAERVQAETNGKVPVINPNSMAALGIEVVDVRIKQINLPTEVSEAIYNRMRAEREAVARRHRSQGQEEAEKLRATADYEVTKTLAEAERQGRIQRGEGDAEAAKLFADAFSQDPDFYAFIRSLRAYESSFQSNQDVMVLSPDSDFFRYMKSPTAGR
;
A
#
# COMPACT_ATOMS: atom_id res chain seq x y z
N MET A 1 58.37 22.20 -1.55
CA MET A 1 58.14 20.86 -2.16
C MET A 1 57.67 19.80 -1.17
N LEU A 2 58.05 19.84 0.12
CA LEU A 2 57.64 18.83 1.11
C LEU A 2 56.14 18.75 1.38
N LEU A 3 55.42 19.88 1.36
CA LEU A 3 53.99 19.93 1.69
C LEU A 3 53.13 19.17 0.68
N LYS A 4 53.34 19.41 -0.62
CA LYS A 4 52.61 18.71 -1.69
C LYS A 4 52.80 17.19 -1.62
N ARG A 5 54.03 16.75 -1.28
CA ARG A 5 54.34 15.32 -1.14
C ARG A 5 53.60 14.69 0.05
N LYS A 6 53.68 15.30 1.25
CA LYS A 6 52.97 14.80 2.44
C LYS A 6 51.46 14.73 2.25
N PHE A 7 50.88 15.71 1.55
CA PHE A 7 49.45 15.71 1.20
C PHE A 7 49.10 14.58 0.22
N SER A 8 49.86 14.44 -0.88
CA SER A 8 49.62 13.38 -1.87
C SER A 8 49.78 11.98 -1.31
N ASP A 9 50.77 11.74 -0.43
CA ASP A 9 50.99 10.43 0.20
C ASP A 9 49.84 10.06 1.14
N ARG A 10 49.31 11.04 1.89
CA ARG A 10 48.14 10.88 2.76
C ARG A 10 46.85 10.61 1.98
N LEU A 11 46.58 11.44 0.96
CA LEU A 11 45.43 11.25 0.09
C LEU A 11 45.46 9.86 -0.57
N ARG A 12 46.65 9.40 -0.98
CA ARG A 12 46.84 8.06 -1.56
C ARG A 12 46.62 6.95 -0.53
N SER A 13 47.01 7.14 0.72
CA SER A 13 46.78 6.16 1.79
C SER A 13 45.31 6.02 2.14
N GLU A 14 44.53 7.11 2.19
CA GLU A 14 43.10 7.04 2.48
C GLU A 14 42.30 6.53 1.28
N ILE A 15 42.60 7.00 0.06
CA ILE A 15 41.94 6.49 -1.16
C ILE A 15 42.31 5.03 -1.43
N GLY A 16 43.53 4.60 -1.09
CA GLY A 16 43.98 3.22 -1.28
C GLY A 16 43.30 2.19 -0.37
N ARG A 17 42.62 2.63 0.70
CA ARG A 17 41.82 1.76 1.58
C ARG A 17 40.39 1.54 1.07
N LEU A 18 39.96 2.29 0.06
CA LEU A 18 38.60 2.27 -0.46
C LEU A 18 38.48 1.34 -1.66
N ASP A 19 37.40 0.57 -1.72
CA ASP A 19 37.09 -0.26 -2.87
C ASP A 19 36.54 0.57 -4.04
N VAL A 20 36.90 0.19 -5.27
CA VAL A 20 36.44 0.85 -6.50
C VAL A 20 34.90 0.88 -6.59
N LYS A 21 34.23 -0.14 -6.04
CA LYS A 21 32.77 -0.19 -5.96
C LYS A 21 32.22 0.93 -5.08
N ASP A 22 32.83 1.18 -3.93
CA ASP A 22 32.35 2.20 -2.97
C ASP A 22 32.56 3.61 -3.52
N ILE A 23 33.64 3.82 -4.28
CA ILE A 23 33.93 5.08 -4.96
C ILE A 23 32.91 5.39 -6.07
N VAL A 24 32.49 4.37 -6.84
CA VAL A 24 31.56 4.55 -7.97
C VAL A 24 30.08 4.53 -7.52
N THR A 25 29.77 3.84 -6.43
CA THR A 25 28.40 3.74 -5.91
C THR A 25 28.07 4.83 -4.89
N ASP A 26 29.04 5.63 -4.46
CA ASP A 26 28.80 6.80 -3.60
C ASP A 26 27.99 7.87 -4.35
N SER A 27 26.67 7.76 -4.22
CA SER A 27 25.69 8.64 -4.82
C SER A 27 25.40 9.88 -3.97
N ARG A 28 26.00 10.00 -2.77
CA ARG A 28 25.65 11.05 -1.80
C ARG A 28 26.83 11.88 -1.31
N GLY A 29 28.01 11.74 -1.92
CA GLY A 29 29.20 12.51 -1.56
C GLY A 29 29.71 12.19 -0.16
N ARG A 30 29.34 11.03 0.40
CA ARG A 30 29.78 10.62 1.74
C ARG A 30 31.29 10.38 1.74
N LEU A 31 31.82 9.82 0.67
CA LEU A 31 33.24 9.52 0.50
C LEU A 31 34.10 10.78 0.55
N THR A 32 33.69 11.83 -0.17
CA THR A 32 34.45 13.09 -0.21
C THR A 32 34.42 13.82 1.13
N LEU A 33 33.34 13.69 1.89
CA LEU A 33 33.22 14.23 3.25
C LEU A 33 34.11 13.44 4.22
N GLU A 34 34.05 12.11 4.18
CA GLU A 34 34.86 11.23 5.03
C GLU A 34 36.36 11.42 4.78
N VAL A 35 36.79 11.52 3.51
CA VAL A 35 38.19 11.79 3.16
C VAL A 35 38.61 13.19 3.62
N ARG A 36 37.77 14.22 3.46
CA ARG A 36 38.07 15.58 3.95
C ARG A 36 38.26 15.59 5.47
N ASP A 37 37.33 14.96 6.18
CA ASP A 37 37.31 14.95 7.65
C ASP A 37 38.49 14.12 8.20
N ALA A 38 38.86 13.03 7.52
CA ALA A 38 40.05 12.24 7.85
C ALA A 38 41.38 12.99 7.59
N LEU A 39 41.44 13.83 6.56
CA LEU A 39 42.61 14.67 6.28
C LEU A 39 42.79 15.77 7.33
N ASN A 40 41.68 16.37 7.78
CA ASN A 40 41.68 17.46 8.76
C ASN A 40 41.93 16.96 10.19
N SER A 41 41.22 15.92 10.63
CA SER A 41 41.37 15.36 11.98
C SER A 41 42.62 14.48 12.13
N GLY A 42 43.07 13.87 11.03
CA GLY A 42 44.15 12.90 11.00
C GLY A 42 43.72 11.60 11.66
N SER A 43 43.51 10.56 10.87
CA SER A 43 43.33 9.21 11.39
C SER A 43 44.52 8.86 12.29
N ALA A 44 44.29 8.85 13.60
CA ALA A 44 45.09 8.00 14.48
C ALA A 44 44.78 6.60 14.00
N GLY A 45 45.80 5.82 13.63
CA GLY A 45 45.62 4.40 13.43
C GLY A 45 45.15 3.83 14.76
N THR A 46 43.83 3.71 14.92
CA THR A 46 43.24 2.89 15.95
C THR A 46 43.56 1.46 15.55
N GLU A 47 44.64 0.92 16.12
CA GLU A 47 44.68 -0.50 16.42
C GLU A 47 43.36 -0.84 17.10
N ASP A 48 42.70 -1.88 16.62
CA ASP A 48 41.39 -2.34 17.06
C ASP A 48 41.29 -2.36 18.59
N GLU A 49 40.68 -1.33 19.16
CA GLU A 49 40.19 -1.41 20.53
C GLU A 49 38.84 -2.12 20.46
N VAL A 50 38.91 -3.45 20.55
CA VAL A 50 37.76 -4.32 20.72
C VAL A 50 37.08 -3.95 22.04
N THR A 51 36.09 -3.06 21.98
CA THR A 51 35.21 -2.81 23.13
C THR A 51 34.26 -3.99 23.28
N THR A 52 34.66 -4.94 24.13
CA THR A 52 33.79 -5.98 24.65
C THR A 52 32.65 -5.32 25.45
N PRO A 53 31.37 -5.67 25.23
CA PRO A 53 30.27 -5.07 25.97
C PRO A 53 30.01 -5.84 27.25
N ALA A 54 30.25 -5.24 28.42
CA ALA A 54 29.47 -5.51 29.63
C ALA A 54 29.89 -4.63 30.83
N ALA A 55 28.86 -4.05 31.46
CA ALA A 55 28.74 -3.74 32.89
C ALA A 55 29.62 -2.62 33.49
N ASP A 56 29.09 -1.41 33.58
CA ASP A 56 28.56 -0.86 34.84
C ASP A 56 28.28 0.66 34.71
N ASP A 57 27.00 0.99 34.51
CA ASP A 57 26.44 2.29 34.13
C ASP A 57 26.40 3.34 35.28
N ALA A 58 27.10 3.09 36.39
CA ALA A 58 27.10 3.97 37.56
C ALA A 58 28.39 4.78 37.74
N ILE A 59 29.53 4.30 37.22
CA ILE A 59 30.83 4.99 37.34
C ILE A 59 31.08 5.88 36.10
N ALA A 60 30.52 5.51 34.94
CA ALA A 60 30.62 6.27 33.68
C ALA A 60 30.05 7.69 33.79
N LYS A 61 28.92 7.87 34.50
CA LYS A 61 28.25 9.17 34.64
C LYS A 61 29.03 10.19 35.49
N ALA A 62 29.89 9.72 36.39
CA ALA A 62 30.78 10.58 37.17
C ALA A 62 32.07 10.91 36.38
N ALA A 63 32.56 9.98 35.56
CA ALA A 63 33.70 10.20 34.67
C ALA A 63 33.38 11.18 33.52
N GLU A 64 32.16 11.13 32.98
CA GLU A 64 31.72 12.04 31.91
C GLU A 64 31.72 13.52 32.33
N ARG A 65 31.37 13.82 33.60
CA ARG A 65 31.36 15.21 34.09
C ARG A 65 32.77 15.77 34.29
N VAL A 66 33.74 14.94 34.69
CA VAL A 66 35.13 15.37 34.88
C VAL A 66 35.87 15.49 33.55
N GLN A 67 35.50 14.68 32.54
CA GLN A 67 36.06 14.77 31.19
C GLN A 67 35.49 15.94 30.37
N ALA A 68 34.29 16.42 30.66
CA ALA A 68 33.71 17.58 29.99
C ALA A 68 34.40 18.92 30.36
N GLU A 69 35.00 19.01 31.56
CA GLU A 69 35.57 20.28 32.06
C GLU A 69 37.10 20.38 31.93
N THR A 70 37.83 19.26 31.74
CA THR A 70 39.31 19.27 31.58
C THR A 70 39.77 18.86 30.19
N ASN A 71 39.06 19.30 29.15
CA ASN A 71 39.61 19.34 27.80
C ASN A 71 39.04 20.56 27.08
N GLY A 72 39.61 21.72 27.38
CA GLY A 72 39.67 22.79 26.39
C GLY A 72 40.15 22.17 25.09
N LYS A 73 39.44 22.46 23.98
CA LYS A 73 39.68 21.96 22.62
C LYS A 73 41.14 22.17 22.17
N VAL A 74 42.06 21.38 22.70
CA VAL A 74 43.32 21.10 22.05
C VAL A 74 42.98 19.87 21.21
N PRO A 75 42.71 20.01 19.90
CA PRO A 75 42.68 18.83 19.06
C PRO A 75 43.99 18.10 19.36
N VAL A 76 43.93 16.81 19.67
CA VAL A 76 45.15 15.99 19.70
C VAL A 76 45.75 16.18 18.32
N ILE A 77 46.74 17.08 18.21
CA ILE A 77 47.36 17.41 16.95
C ILE A 77 48.18 16.18 16.63
N ASN A 78 47.54 15.22 15.97
CA ASN A 78 48.22 14.10 15.37
C ASN A 78 49.31 14.75 14.52
N PRO A 79 50.61 14.53 14.78
CA PRO A 79 51.71 15.28 14.14
C PRO A 79 51.73 15.11 12.61
N ASN A 80 50.88 14.22 12.11
CA ASN A 80 50.72 13.90 10.71
C ASN A 80 49.41 14.47 10.10
N SER A 81 48.48 15.08 10.85
CA SER A 81 47.24 15.70 10.32
C SER A 81 47.53 16.97 9.51
N MET A 82 46.62 17.34 8.60
CA MET A 82 46.78 18.61 7.85
C MET A 82 46.63 19.81 8.79
N ALA A 83 45.83 19.67 9.85
CA ALA A 83 45.74 20.63 10.94
C ALA A 83 47.09 20.83 11.66
N ALA A 84 47.93 19.78 11.81
CA ALA A 84 49.28 19.88 12.38
C ALA A 84 50.25 20.70 11.52
N LEU A 85 49.96 20.80 10.22
CA LEU A 85 50.72 21.61 9.26
C LEU A 85 50.12 23.02 9.10
N GLY A 86 49.08 23.37 9.87
CA GLY A 86 48.39 24.67 9.81
C GLY A 86 47.52 24.85 8.56
N ILE A 87 47.04 23.76 7.95
CA ILE A 87 46.28 23.78 6.70
C ILE A 87 44.92 23.12 6.90
N GLU A 88 43.87 23.82 6.49
CA GLU A 88 42.49 23.32 6.51
C GLU A 88 42.04 22.90 5.10
N VAL A 89 41.57 21.66 4.97
CA VAL A 89 41.01 21.14 3.73
C VAL A 89 39.51 21.43 3.71
N VAL A 90 39.08 22.34 2.82
CA VAL A 90 37.68 22.79 2.72
C VAL A 90 36.82 21.81 1.89
N ASP A 91 37.36 21.30 0.79
CA ASP A 91 36.63 20.44 -0.16
C ASP A 91 37.58 19.47 -0.86
N VAL A 92 37.12 18.24 -1.10
CA VAL A 92 37.83 17.18 -1.82
C VAL A 92 36.93 16.72 -2.96
N ARG A 93 37.41 16.82 -4.19
CA ARG A 93 36.66 16.39 -5.38
C ARG A 93 37.45 15.39 -6.18
N ILE A 94 36.75 14.37 -6.67
CA ILE A 94 37.30 13.42 -7.63
C ILE A 94 37.26 14.09 -9.01
N LYS A 95 38.42 14.25 -9.63
CA LYS A 95 38.53 14.82 -10.98
C LYS A 95 38.30 13.78 -12.08
N GLN A 96 38.93 12.62 -11.96
CA GLN A 96 38.83 11.53 -12.94
C GLN A 96 39.24 10.20 -12.31
N ILE A 97 38.48 9.15 -12.62
CA ILE A 97 38.85 7.77 -12.30
C ILE A 97 39.18 7.10 -13.62
N ASN A 98 40.41 6.60 -13.76
CA ASN A 98 40.80 5.83 -14.94
C ASN A 98 40.58 4.35 -14.64
N LEU A 99 39.53 3.78 -15.21
CA LEU A 99 39.28 2.34 -15.17
C LEU A 99 39.92 1.69 -16.41
N PRO A 100 40.74 0.63 -16.28
CA PRO A 100 41.28 -0.11 -17.41
C PRO A 100 40.15 -0.66 -18.30
N THR A 101 40.29 -0.52 -19.61
CA THR A 101 39.26 -0.89 -20.58
C THR A 101 38.93 -2.38 -20.54
N GLU A 102 39.90 -3.26 -20.22
CA GLU A 102 39.68 -4.71 -20.19
C GLU A 102 38.67 -5.17 -19.13
N VAL A 103 38.54 -4.45 -18.01
CA VAL A 103 37.64 -4.84 -16.90
C VAL A 103 36.32 -4.06 -16.95
N SER A 104 36.30 -2.91 -17.62
CA SER A 104 35.15 -2.00 -17.66
C SER A 104 33.90 -2.63 -18.26
N GLU A 105 34.02 -3.36 -19.38
CA GLU A 105 32.89 -3.95 -20.09
C GLU A 105 32.15 -5.01 -19.24
N ALA A 106 32.90 -5.88 -18.55
CA ALA A 106 32.33 -6.91 -17.68
C ALA A 106 31.52 -6.30 -16.52
N ILE A 107 32.01 -5.21 -15.94
CA ILE A 107 31.32 -4.48 -14.86
C ILE A 107 30.06 -3.79 -15.39
N TYR A 108 30.11 -3.14 -16.55
CA TYR A 108 28.93 -2.54 -17.17
C TYR A 108 27.84 -3.57 -17.50
N ASN A 109 28.23 -4.73 -18.04
CA ASN A 109 27.30 -5.82 -18.33
C ASN A 109 26.63 -6.35 -17.06
N ARG A 110 27.41 -6.53 -15.98
CA ARG A 110 26.87 -6.91 -14.67
C ARG A 110 25.91 -5.86 -14.11
N MET A 111 26.28 -4.57 -14.16
CA MET A 111 25.40 -3.49 -13.69
C MET A 111 24.09 -3.43 -14.47
N ARG A 112 24.12 -3.63 -15.79
CA ARG A 112 22.91 -3.71 -16.61
C ARG A 112 22.02 -4.88 -16.20
N ALA A 113 22.61 -6.07 -16.05
CA ALA A 113 21.88 -7.25 -15.62
C ALA A 113 21.24 -7.09 -14.23
N GLU A 114 21.97 -6.50 -13.27
CA GLU A 114 21.45 -6.18 -11.94
C GLU A 114 20.31 -5.15 -12.00
N ARG A 115 20.46 -4.08 -12.79
CA ARG A 115 19.40 -3.06 -12.98
C ARG A 115 18.15 -3.64 -13.63
N GLU A 116 18.31 -4.48 -14.64
CA GLU A 116 17.21 -5.17 -15.28
C GLU A 116 16.52 -6.15 -14.32
N ALA A 117 17.27 -6.87 -13.49
CA ALA A 117 16.72 -7.77 -12.48
C ALA A 117 15.90 -7.00 -11.43
N VAL A 118 16.40 -5.85 -10.96
CA VAL A 118 15.68 -4.96 -10.04
C VAL A 118 14.41 -4.42 -10.70
N ALA A 119 14.49 -3.95 -11.95
CA ALA A 119 13.33 -3.46 -12.68
C ALA A 119 12.27 -4.56 -12.91
N ARG A 120 12.69 -5.79 -13.25
CA ARG A 120 11.79 -6.94 -13.35
C ARG A 120 11.11 -7.23 -12.03
N ARG A 121 11.85 -7.27 -10.92
CA ARG A 121 11.29 -7.49 -9.58
C ARG A 121 10.23 -6.44 -9.22
N HIS A 122 10.50 -5.16 -9.44
CA HIS A 122 9.53 -4.11 -9.17
C HIS A 122 8.30 -4.20 -10.06
N ARG A 123 8.46 -4.55 -11.35
CA ARG A 123 7.30 -4.77 -12.24
C ARG A 123 6.46 -5.96 -11.79
N SER A 124 7.07 -7.07 -11.39
CA SER A 124 6.35 -8.24 -10.88
C SER A 124 5.61 -7.91 -9.58
N GLN A 125 6.25 -7.20 -8.65
CA GLN A 125 5.58 -6.74 -7.41
C GLN A 125 4.40 -5.82 -7.70
N GLY A 126 4.57 -4.84 -8.59
CA GLY A 126 3.47 -3.94 -8.98
C GLY A 126 2.32 -4.66 -9.67
N GLN A 127 2.61 -5.72 -10.44
CA GLN A 127 1.57 -6.56 -11.06
C GLN A 127 0.82 -7.40 -10.02
N GLU A 128 1.54 -8.04 -9.09
CA GLU A 128 0.95 -8.82 -8.00
C GLU A 128 0.03 -7.96 -7.12
N GLU A 129 0.51 -6.79 -6.70
CA GLU A 129 -0.26 -5.84 -5.90
C GLU A 129 -1.50 -5.35 -6.67
N ALA A 130 -1.37 -5.04 -7.96
CA ALA A 130 -2.48 -4.62 -8.79
C ALA A 130 -3.52 -5.73 -8.99
N GLU A 131 -3.10 -6.97 -9.18
CA GLU A 131 -4.00 -8.12 -9.32
C GLU A 131 -4.76 -8.39 -8.02
N LYS A 132 -4.07 -8.35 -6.88
CA LYS A 132 -4.70 -8.47 -5.56
C LYS A 132 -5.72 -7.37 -5.31
N LEU A 133 -5.41 -6.13 -5.68
CA LEU A 133 -6.31 -5.00 -5.52
C LEU A 133 -7.56 -5.15 -6.40
N ARG A 134 -7.39 -5.55 -7.68
CA ARG A 134 -8.51 -5.82 -8.59
C ARG A 134 -9.40 -6.95 -8.07
N ALA A 135 -8.81 -8.07 -7.66
CA ALA A 135 -9.56 -9.20 -7.12
C ALA A 135 -10.36 -8.80 -5.87
N THR A 136 -9.78 -7.99 -4.99
CA THR A 136 -10.48 -7.47 -3.80
C THR A 136 -11.64 -6.56 -4.21
N ALA A 137 -11.42 -5.65 -5.16
CA ALA A 137 -12.46 -4.75 -5.65
C ALA A 137 -13.62 -5.51 -6.31
N ASP A 138 -13.34 -6.50 -7.16
CA ASP A 138 -14.35 -7.33 -7.82
C ASP A 138 -15.17 -8.14 -6.81
N TYR A 139 -14.50 -8.66 -5.77
CA TYR A 139 -15.16 -9.33 -4.65
C TYR A 139 -16.08 -8.38 -3.89
N GLU A 140 -15.62 -7.18 -3.55
CA GLU A 140 -16.43 -6.17 -2.84
C GLU A 140 -17.65 -5.73 -3.64
N VAL A 141 -17.49 -5.52 -4.96
CA VAL A 141 -18.61 -5.20 -5.86
C VAL A 141 -19.63 -6.33 -5.84
N THR A 142 -19.18 -7.57 -6.05
CA THR A 142 -20.07 -8.74 -6.07
C THR A 142 -20.79 -8.92 -4.74
N LYS A 143 -20.08 -8.77 -3.62
CA LYS A 143 -20.66 -8.85 -2.27
C LYS A 143 -21.70 -7.76 -2.04
N THR A 144 -21.41 -6.53 -2.45
CA THR A 144 -22.31 -5.39 -2.26
C THR A 144 -23.58 -5.55 -3.09
N LEU A 145 -23.45 -5.99 -4.35
CA LEU A 145 -24.59 -6.29 -5.20
C LEU A 145 -25.44 -7.42 -4.62
N ALA A 146 -24.81 -8.51 -4.18
CA ALA A 146 -25.52 -9.63 -3.58
C ALA A 146 -26.26 -9.23 -2.29
N GLU A 147 -25.66 -8.42 -1.43
CA GLU A 147 -26.32 -7.91 -0.22
C GLU A 147 -27.46 -6.95 -0.55
N ALA A 148 -27.27 -6.06 -1.53
CA ALA A 148 -28.32 -5.15 -1.99
C ALA A 148 -29.52 -5.91 -2.57
N GLU A 149 -29.29 -6.93 -3.39
CA GLU A 149 -30.36 -7.79 -3.90
C GLU A 149 -31.05 -8.58 -2.81
N ARG A 150 -30.27 -9.15 -1.87
CA ARG A 150 -30.80 -9.87 -0.71
C ARG A 150 -31.73 -8.96 0.08
N GLN A 151 -31.26 -7.76 0.43
CA GLN A 151 -32.03 -6.78 1.18
C GLN A 151 -33.29 -6.34 0.42
N GLY A 152 -33.18 -6.10 -0.90
CA GLY A 152 -34.33 -5.77 -1.74
C GLY A 152 -35.37 -6.88 -1.82
N ARG A 153 -34.94 -8.15 -1.85
CA ARG A 153 -35.86 -9.31 -1.81
C ARG A 153 -36.53 -9.45 -0.45
N ILE A 154 -35.82 -9.21 0.65
CA ILE A 154 -36.39 -9.23 2.00
C ILE A 154 -37.45 -8.15 2.14
N GLN A 155 -37.13 -6.90 1.80
CA GLN A 155 -38.08 -5.77 1.90
C GLN A 155 -39.31 -5.97 1.03
N ARG A 156 -39.14 -6.51 -0.19
CA ARG A 156 -40.29 -6.84 -1.05
C ARG A 156 -41.14 -7.94 -0.43
N GLY A 157 -40.53 -9.00 0.10
CA GLY A 157 -41.23 -10.08 0.78
C GLY A 157 -41.98 -9.62 2.03
N GLU A 158 -41.39 -8.73 2.81
CA GLU A 158 -42.03 -8.09 3.97
C GLU A 158 -43.23 -7.24 3.54
N GLY A 159 -43.09 -6.42 2.50
CA GLY A 159 -44.18 -5.62 1.95
C GLY A 159 -45.32 -6.47 1.38
N ASP A 160 -44.99 -7.55 0.65
CA ASP A 160 -46.00 -8.49 0.12
C ASP A 160 -46.73 -9.22 1.25
N ALA A 161 -46.00 -9.62 2.31
CA ALA A 161 -46.60 -10.25 3.49
C ALA A 161 -47.52 -9.29 4.26
N GLU A 162 -47.12 -8.04 4.45
CA GLU A 162 -47.93 -7.02 5.10
C GLU A 162 -49.18 -6.69 4.28
N ALA A 163 -49.03 -6.53 2.96
CA ALA A 163 -50.15 -6.31 2.06
C ALA A 163 -51.13 -7.49 2.10
N ALA A 164 -50.64 -8.73 2.00
CA ALA A 164 -51.47 -9.92 2.08
C ALA A 164 -52.22 -10.02 3.41
N LYS A 165 -51.55 -9.67 4.53
CA LYS A 165 -52.18 -9.62 5.85
C LYS A 165 -53.29 -8.58 5.90
N LEU A 166 -53.03 -7.35 5.47
CA LEU A 166 -54.03 -6.28 5.44
C LEU A 166 -55.24 -6.65 4.56
N PHE A 167 -54.99 -7.27 3.41
CA PHE A 167 -56.05 -7.80 2.55
C PHE A 167 -56.86 -8.89 3.27
N ALA A 168 -56.20 -9.87 3.89
CA ALA A 168 -56.89 -10.93 4.64
C ALA A 168 -57.72 -10.35 5.80
N ASP A 169 -57.20 -9.40 6.55
CA ASP A 169 -57.88 -8.75 7.67
C ASP A 169 -59.11 -7.95 7.18
N ALA A 170 -58.97 -7.21 6.07
CA ALA A 170 -60.08 -6.46 5.47
C ALA A 170 -61.17 -7.38 4.90
N PHE A 171 -60.80 -8.47 4.22
CA PHE A 171 -61.75 -9.40 3.62
C PHE A 171 -62.41 -10.34 4.64
N SER A 172 -61.78 -10.56 5.79
CA SER A 172 -62.40 -11.32 6.89
C SER A 172 -63.55 -10.58 7.57
N GLN A 173 -63.69 -9.27 7.35
CA GLN A 173 -64.82 -8.50 7.90
C GLN A 173 -66.16 -8.87 7.25
N ASP A 174 -66.18 -9.13 5.94
CA ASP A 174 -67.36 -9.60 5.21
C ASP A 174 -66.96 -10.48 4.00
N PRO A 175 -66.96 -11.81 4.19
CA PRO A 175 -66.57 -12.76 3.13
C PRO A 175 -67.53 -12.76 1.93
N ASP A 176 -68.81 -12.53 2.15
CA ASP A 176 -69.85 -12.58 1.11
C ASP A 176 -69.76 -11.37 0.19
N PHE A 177 -69.54 -10.18 0.77
CA PHE A 177 -69.30 -8.95 0.03
C PHE A 177 -68.00 -9.02 -0.79
N TYR A 178 -66.95 -9.64 -0.24
CA TYR A 178 -65.70 -9.87 -0.98
C TYR A 178 -65.89 -10.77 -2.20
N ALA A 179 -66.55 -11.93 -2.03
CA ALA A 179 -66.81 -12.85 -3.13
C ALA A 179 -67.58 -12.18 -4.27
N PHE A 180 -68.52 -11.31 -3.93
CA PHE A 180 -69.25 -10.48 -4.89
C PHE A 180 -68.33 -9.48 -5.62
N ILE A 181 -67.57 -8.63 -4.93
CA ILE A 181 -66.66 -7.64 -5.57
C ILE A 181 -65.56 -8.31 -6.40
N ARG A 182 -65.02 -9.44 -5.94
CA ARG A 182 -64.03 -10.26 -6.66
C ARG A 182 -64.61 -10.78 -7.97
N SER A 183 -65.87 -11.25 -7.96
CA SER A 183 -66.56 -11.69 -9.18
C SER A 183 -66.77 -10.54 -10.17
N LEU A 184 -67.14 -9.34 -9.70
CA LEU A 184 -67.31 -8.15 -10.55
C LEU A 184 -66.00 -7.70 -11.21
N ARG A 185 -64.88 -7.70 -10.48
CA ARG A 185 -63.57 -7.39 -11.07
C ARG A 185 -63.11 -8.43 -12.09
N ALA A 186 -63.41 -9.71 -11.84
CA ALA A 186 -63.12 -10.78 -12.78
C ALA A 186 -63.94 -10.62 -14.08
N TYR A 187 -65.19 -10.16 -13.98
CA TYR A 187 -65.98 -9.78 -15.15
C TYR A 187 -65.32 -8.62 -15.91
N GLU A 188 -65.01 -7.52 -15.22
CA GLU A 188 -64.39 -6.34 -15.82
C GLU A 188 -63.09 -6.69 -16.56
N SER A 189 -62.18 -7.46 -15.94
CA SER A 189 -60.92 -7.82 -16.59
C SER A 189 -61.11 -8.77 -17.77
N SER A 190 -62.12 -9.62 -17.75
CA SER A 190 -62.41 -10.56 -18.85
C SER A 190 -63.02 -9.84 -20.05
N PHE A 191 -63.78 -8.77 -19.81
CA PHE A 191 -64.39 -7.94 -20.85
C PHE A 191 -63.46 -6.81 -21.37
N GLN A 192 -62.35 -6.51 -20.70
CA GLN A 192 -61.37 -5.52 -21.16
C GLN A 192 -60.55 -5.98 -22.39
N SER A 193 -60.42 -7.27 -22.63
CA SER A 193 -59.73 -7.82 -23.80
C SER A 193 -60.75 -8.12 -24.91
N ASN A 194 -60.72 -7.32 -25.99
CA ASN A 194 -61.58 -7.38 -27.20
C ASN A 194 -61.48 -8.68 -28.05
N GLN A 195 -61.38 -9.87 -27.44
CA GLN A 195 -61.38 -11.18 -28.13
C GLN A 195 -62.58 -12.02 -27.64
N ASP A 196 -63.76 -11.63 -28.13
CA ASP A 196 -65.10 -12.08 -27.75
C ASP A 196 -65.51 -13.46 -28.34
N VAL A 197 -64.88 -14.56 -27.93
CA VAL A 197 -65.53 -15.88 -28.02
C VAL A 197 -65.32 -16.65 -26.72
N MET A 198 -66.22 -16.43 -25.76
CA MET A 198 -66.22 -17.14 -24.48
C MET A 198 -67.18 -18.34 -24.57
N VAL A 199 -66.63 -19.55 -24.67
CA VAL A 199 -67.42 -20.79 -24.63
C VAL A 199 -67.66 -21.17 -23.16
N LEU A 200 -68.85 -20.86 -22.67
CA LEU A 200 -69.24 -21.09 -21.28
C LEU A 200 -70.17 -22.31 -21.18
N SER A 201 -69.86 -23.20 -20.26
CA SER A 201 -70.76 -24.29 -19.89
C SER A 201 -72.00 -23.74 -19.17
N PRO A 202 -73.21 -24.30 -19.38
CA PRO A 202 -74.45 -23.83 -18.77
C PRO A 202 -74.42 -23.73 -17.23
N ASP A 203 -73.60 -24.56 -16.59
CA ASP A 203 -73.45 -24.69 -15.13
C ASP A 203 -72.25 -23.92 -14.54
N SER A 204 -71.65 -23.00 -15.30
CA SER A 204 -70.48 -22.26 -14.83
C SER A 204 -70.80 -21.31 -13.67
N ASP A 205 -70.07 -21.48 -12.55
CA ASP A 205 -70.08 -20.59 -11.38
C ASP A 205 -69.63 -19.16 -11.66
N PHE A 206 -69.02 -18.93 -12.83
CA PHE A 206 -68.54 -17.62 -13.24
C PHE A 206 -69.65 -16.56 -13.14
N PHE A 207 -70.88 -16.82 -13.61
CA PHE A 207 -71.99 -15.84 -13.59
C PHE A 207 -72.98 -16.00 -12.42
N ARG A 208 -72.58 -16.67 -11.31
CA ARG A 208 -73.48 -16.96 -10.18
C ARG A 208 -74.22 -15.72 -9.65
N TYR A 209 -73.53 -14.58 -9.53
CA TYR A 209 -74.09 -13.33 -9.04
C TYR A 209 -74.89 -12.53 -10.07
N MET A 210 -74.77 -12.85 -11.38
CA MET A 210 -75.62 -12.30 -12.44
C MET A 210 -76.87 -13.14 -12.69
N LYS A 211 -76.86 -14.45 -12.35
CA LYS A 211 -77.90 -15.40 -12.74
C LYS A 211 -79.15 -15.43 -11.85
N SER A 212 -79.21 -14.82 -10.65
CA SER A 212 -80.48 -14.51 -9.92
C SER A 212 -80.29 -13.96 -8.49
N PRO A 213 -81.22 -13.11 -7.98
CA PRO A 213 -81.84 -13.27 -6.67
C PRO A 213 -83.07 -14.18 -6.83
N THR A 214 -82.90 -15.50 -6.69
CA THR A 214 -84.07 -16.38 -6.67
C THR A 214 -84.66 -16.26 -5.29
N ALA A 215 -85.76 -15.52 -5.20
CA ALA A 215 -86.65 -15.51 -4.05
C ALA A 215 -87.08 -16.96 -3.76
N GLY A 216 -86.44 -17.57 -2.77
CA GLY A 216 -86.94 -18.77 -2.13
C GLY A 216 -88.19 -18.39 -1.35
N ARG A 217 -89.33 -18.93 -1.77
CA ARG A 217 -90.53 -19.07 -0.92
C ARG A 217 -90.27 -20.09 0.17
#